data_AF-A0A6A7AA06-F1
#
_entry.id   AF-A0A6A7AA06-F1
#
_cell.length_a   1.000
_cell.length_b   1.000
_cell.length_c   1.000
_cell.angle_alpha   90.00
_cell.angle_beta   90.00
_cell.angle_gamma   90.00
#
_symmetry.space_group_name_H-M   'P 1'
#
loop_
_entity.id
_entity.type
_entity.pdbx_description
1 polymer ?
#
loop_
_entity_poly.entity_id
_entity_poly.type
_entity_poly.pdbx_seq_one_letter_code
_entity_poly.pdbx_strand_id
1 'polypeptide(L)'
;MCISFNELKDLYFELITTIVPGPASWSYLVPIILLPLGLLVPPTVLSHGQLCAVIVPINVAATMHAWLALGGNDVISTDSLYLTLFLYLFKDPRRDFRRIVRCQSRDSAEGLETPHSDGTKQNGEISGPKPIALEHYPETFARRFTWVMILPQSRPLHDWIIGEPGHDRRMLRSFHHPTRFNFTIDLLSRLLPVLLLFLPLSKQLAARDPYFSEPRWPISGPYGSDRSDEGKMVTLLRDFLPAFVLRPMTMAMYAYSLLLSLFLPPMLIVLFFNALHFIPDKWSPHTWRPHFGPFSAIAVYGVRGFWGRWWHQQMRHIVSEPGRRLASKLALKDSGWQKTAKYMLICVSAFMLSGITHSGMVPPKPRFATVGAHELRLSLAGFFWVQPYGIAVELTLLEPVLRRLPPSMQELQAPLRIAWTLVFMCFACTFLVLPFGQLRYWNIIPPGYSPFEYLA
;
A
#
# COMPACT_ATOMS: atom_id res chain seq x y z
N MET A 1 -15.67 16.43 -34.09
CA MET A 1 -16.40 17.13 -33.02
C MET A 1 -15.36 17.85 -32.18
N CYS A 2 -15.35 19.18 -32.14
CA CYS A 2 -14.38 19.95 -31.37
C CYS A 2 -14.98 20.26 -29.99
N ILE A 3 -14.38 19.72 -28.93
CA ILE A 3 -14.74 20.05 -27.55
C ILE A 3 -14.05 21.36 -27.19
N SER A 4 -14.82 22.35 -26.72
CA SER A 4 -14.28 23.63 -26.23
C SER A 4 -13.52 23.45 -24.91
N PHE A 5 -12.63 24.39 -24.59
CA PHE A 5 -11.89 24.35 -23.31
C PHE A 5 -12.82 24.37 -22.08
N ASN A 6 -13.93 25.09 -22.15
CA ASN A 6 -14.91 25.15 -21.07
C ASN A 6 -15.63 23.81 -20.89
N GLU A 7 -16.06 23.18 -21.99
CA GLU A 7 -16.66 21.84 -21.93
C GLU A 7 -15.66 20.81 -21.37
N LEU A 8 -14.39 20.86 -21.78
CA LEU A 8 -13.36 19.98 -21.24
C LEU A 8 -13.16 20.20 -19.74
N LYS A 9 -13.16 21.46 -19.29
CA LYS A 9 -13.07 21.82 -17.87
C LYS A 9 -14.28 21.27 -17.10
N ASP A 10 -15.49 21.45 -17.61
CA ASP A 10 -16.72 20.98 -16.96
C ASP A 10 -16.76 19.45 -16.88
N LEU A 11 -16.37 18.76 -17.95
CA LEU A 11 -16.22 17.30 -17.98
C LEU A 11 -15.18 16.82 -16.96
N TYR A 12 -14.05 17.53 -16.83
CA TYR A 12 -13.04 17.23 -15.82
C TYR A 12 -13.60 17.41 -14.41
N PHE A 13 -14.28 18.52 -14.12
CA PHE A 13 -14.89 18.75 -12.81
C PHE A 13 -15.98 17.73 -12.49
N GLU A 14 -16.83 17.36 -13.45
CA GLU A 14 -17.82 16.29 -13.29
C GLU A 14 -17.13 14.97 -12.96
N LEU A 15 -16.09 14.59 -13.72
CA LEU A 15 -15.32 13.37 -13.48
C LEU A 15 -14.76 13.33 -12.05
N ILE A 16 -14.09 14.41 -11.62
CA ILE A 16 -13.41 14.40 -10.31
C ILE A 16 -14.35 14.53 -9.12
N THR A 17 -15.51 15.16 -9.31
CA THR A 17 -16.48 15.37 -8.23
C THR A 17 -17.50 14.25 -8.12
N THR A 18 -17.65 13.41 -9.14
CA THR A 18 -18.72 12.40 -9.18
C THR A 18 -18.26 10.96 -9.39
N ILE A 19 -17.07 10.73 -9.97
CA ILE A 19 -16.57 9.40 -10.31
C ILE A 19 -15.26 9.08 -9.56
N VAL A 20 -14.19 9.85 -9.81
CA VAL A 20 -12.86 9.58 -9.23
C VAL A 20 -12.30 10.85 -8.61
N PRO A 21 -12.18 10.96 -7.28
CA PRO A 21 -11.60 12.12 -6.62
C PRO A 21 -10.26 12.52 -7.24
N GLY A 22 -10.10 13.81 -7.52
CA GLY A 22 -8.90 14.32 -8.17
C GLY A 22 -8.64 15.79 -7.85
N PRO A 23 -7.56 16.36 -8.42
CA PRO A 23 -7.14 17.73 -8.14
C PRO A 23 -8.18 18.78 -8.56
N ALA A 24 -9.00 19.24 -7.60
CA ALA A 24 -9.99 20.28 -7.86
C ALA A 24 -9.44 21.71 -7.68
N SER A 25 -8.21 21.89 -7.16
CA SER A 25 -7.61 23.20 -6.95
C SER A 25 -6.09 23.21 -7.14
N TRP A 26 -5.51 24.40 -7.32
CA TRP A 26 -4.05 24.56 -7.37
C TRP A 26 -3.37 24.26 -6.03
N SER A 27 -4.09 24.35 -4.91
CA SER A 27 -3.56 24.01 -3.58
C SER A 27 -3.11 22.55 -3.48
N TYR A 28 -3.60 21.69 -4.37
CA TYR A 28 -3.13 20.30 -4.52
C TYR A 28 -1.65 20.20 -4.87
N LEU A 29 -1.14 21.13 -5.69
CA LEU A 29 0.24 21.09 -6.17
C LEU A 29 1.21 21.63 -5.12
N VAL A 30 0.72 22.42 -4.16
CA VAL A 30 1.56 23.09 -3.16
C VAL A 30 2.35 22.07 -2.33
N PRO A 31 1.75 21.04 -1.70
CA PRO A 31 2.53 20.02 -0.99
C PRO A 31 3.50 19.23 -1.88
N ILE A 32 3.08 18.94 -3.12
CA ILE A 32 3.89 18.18 -4.10
C ILE A 32 5.15 18.95 -4.50
N ILE A 33 5.05 20.27 -4.63
CA ILE A 33 6.15 21.16 -5.03
C ILE A 33 7.00 21.57 -3.82
N LEU A 34 6.38 21.98 -2.71
CA LEU A 34 7.11 22.47 -1.54
C LEU A 34 7.93 21.38 -0.86
N LEU A 35 7.49 20.13 -0.90
CA LEU A 35 8.21 19.02 -0.30
C LEU A 35 9.61 18.82 -0.90
N PRO A 36 9.80 18.67 -2.23
CA PRO A 36 11.15 18.59 -2.78
C PRO A 36 11.89 19.93 -2.63
N LEU A 37 11.25 21.07 -2.87
CA LEU A 37 11.91 22.38 -2.76
C LEU A 37 12.52 22.63 -1.38
N GLY A 38 11.81 22.29 -0.31
CA GLY A 38 12.32 22.42 1.04
C GLY A 38 13.53 21.54 1.31
N LEU A 39 13.55 20.32 0.77
CA LEU A 39 14.70 19.43 0.90
C LEU A 39 15.90 19.89 0.05
N LEU A 40 15.71 20.75 -0.95
CA LEU A 40 16.82 21.36 -1.70
C LEU A 40 17.58 22.43 -0.91
N VAL A 41 16.96 23.03 0.11
CA VAL A 41 17.60 24.07 0.93
C VAL A 41 18.71 23.45 1.80
N PRO A 42 19.96 23.95 1.81
CA PRO A 42 21.01 23.36 2.65
C PRO A 42 20.77 23.65 4.15
N PRO A 43 21.30 22.82 5.07
CA PRO A 43 21.35 23.12 6.50
C PRO A 43 21.99 24.46 6.84
N THR A 44 22.93 24.95 6.00
CA THR A 44 23.61 26.25 6.17
C THR A 44 22.69 27.45 5.92
N VAL A 45 21.57 27.27 5.21
CA VAL A 45 20.61 28.34 4.92
C VAL A 45 19.42 28.27 5.85
N LEU A 46 18.81 27.08 6.04
CA LEU A 46 17.74 26.87 7.02
C LEU A 46 17.97 25.57 7.80
N SER A 47 17.89 25.67 9.12
CA SER A 47 17.85 24.51 10.01
C SER A 47 16.60 23.67 9.76
N HIS A 48 16.65 22.38 10.12
CA HIS A 48 15.49 21.49 9.99
C HIS A 48 14.26 22.03 10.74
N GLY A 49 14.45 22.59 11.93
CA GLY A 49 13.37 23.20 12.71
C GLY A 49 12.71 24.38 11.99
N GLN A 50 13.49 25.26 11.35
CA GLN A 50 12.96 26.38 10.56
C GLN A 50 12.18 25.88 9.34
N LEU A 51 12.67 24.86 8.65
CA LEU A 51 11.95 24.28 7.51
C LEU A 51 10.66 23.60 7.93
N CYS A 52 10.66 22.88 9.04
CA CYS A 52 9.46 22.33 9.63
C CYS A 52 8.43 23.44 9.93
N ALA A 53 8.88 24.52 10.59
CA ALA A 53 8.04 25.66 10.94
C ALA A 53 7.45 26.41 9.72
N VAL A 54 8.12 26.37 8.57
CA VAL A 54 7.62 27.00 7.32
C VAL A 54 6.77 26.04 6.50
N ILE A 55 7.29 24.85 6.19
CA ILE A 55 6.69 23.95 5.20
C ILE A 55 5.46 23.24 5.75
N VAL A 56 5.51 22.77 7.01
CA VAL A 56 4.41 21.98 7.58
C VAL A 56 3.13 22.81 7.66
N PRO A 57 3.11 24.04 8.21
CA PRO A 57 1.89 24.84 8.24
C PRO A 57 1.33 25.17 6.85
N ILE A 58 2.20 25.49 5.88
CA ILE A 58 1.77 25.78 4.50
C ILE A 58 1.13 24.55 3.86
N ASN A 59 1.76 23.37 3.98
CA ASN A 59 1.22 22.15 3.41
C ASN A 59 -0.08 21.71 4.12
N VAL A 60 -0.19 21.88 5.44
CA VAL A 60 -1.44 21.63 6.16
C VAL A 60 -2.54 22.56 5.68
N ALA A 61 -2.29 23.87 5.61
CA ALA A 61 -3.27 24.85 5.16
C ALA A 61 -3.69 24.62 3.69
N ALA A 62 -2.73 24.32 2.80
CA ALA A 62 -2.99 24.02 1.40
C ALA A 62 -3.81 22.73 1.23
N THR A 63 -3.49 21.67 1.98
CA THR A 63 -4.27 20.42 1.97
C THR A 63 -5.67 20.63 2.54
N MET A 64 -5.81 21.39 3.64
CA MET A 64 -7.13 21.72 4.19
C MET A 64 -7.97 22.53 3.20
N HIS A 65 -7.38 23.54 2.55
CA HIS A 65 -8.04 24.31 1.50
C HIS A 65 -8.46 23.40 0.32
N ALA A 66 -7.57 22.51 -0.11
CA ALA A 66 -7.87 21.54 -1.16
C ALA A 66 -9.06 20.64 -0.79
N TRP A 67 -9.10 20.13 0.44
CA TRP A 67 -10.20 19.30 0.93
C TRP A 67 -11.52 20.06 1.04
N LEU A 68 -11.48 21.31 1.51
CA LEU A 68 -12.66 22.18 1.56
C LEU A 68 -13.18 22.49 0.15
N ALA A 69 -12.29 22.79 -0.79
CA ALA A 69 -12.64 23.08 -2.18
C ALA A 69 -13.24 21.84 -2.89
N LEU A 70 -12.72 20.64 -2.61
CA LEU A 70 -13.26 19.41 -3.16
C LEU A 70 -14.56 18.98 -2.45
N GLY A 71 -14.78 19.33 -1.18
CA GLY A 71 -15.87 18.80 -0.36
C GLY A 71 -15.55 17.45 0.30
N GLY A 72 -14.27 17.19 0.54
CA GLY A 72 -13.75 15.98 1.15
C GLY A 72 -12.27 15.80 0.89
N ASN A 73 -11.65 14.82 1.55
CA ASN A 73 -10.27 14.48 1.29
C ASN A 73 -10.12 13.67 -0.02
N ASP A 74 -8.89 13.58 -0.52
CA ASP A 74 -8.52 12.70 -1.62
C ASP A 74 -7.20 11.99 -1.31
N VAL A 75 -6.92 10.91 -2.04
CA VAL A 75 -5.76 10.05 -1.83
C VAL A 75 -4.44 10.82 -1.99
N ILE A 76 -4.31 11.66 -3.02
CA ILE A 76 -3.05 12.28 -3.43
C ILE A 76 -2.61 13.37 -2.45
N SER A 77 -3.52 14.29 -2.11
CA SER A 77 -3.24 15.36 -1.15
C SER A 77 -2.98 14.80 0.25
N THR A 78 -3.70 13.75 0.65
CA THR A 78 -3.49 13.05 1.92
C THR A 78 -2.10 12.41 1.96
N ASP A 79 -1.72 11.67 0.92
CA ASP A 79 -0.40 11.03 0.83
C ASP A 79 0.74 12.08 0.83
N SER A 80 0.56 13.19 0.12
CA SER A 80 1.53 14.29 0.08
C SER A 80 1.69 14.96 1.44
N LEU A 81 0.58 15.16 2.17
CA LEU A 81 0.61 15.67 3.54
C LEU A 81 1.34 14.69 4.47
N TYR A 82 1.05 13.40 4.39
CA TYR A 82 1.71 12.40 5.22
C TYR A 82 3.21 12.29 4.93
N LEU A 83 3.61 12.36 3.66
CA LEU A 83 5.02 12.40 3.31
C LEU A 83 5.69 13.67 3.86
N THR A 84 5.00 14.82 3.81
CA THR A 84 5.49 16.06 4.44
C THR A 84 5.71 15.88 5.93
N LEU A 85 4.71 15.37 6.66
CA LEU A 85 4.81 15.15 8.10
C LEU A 85 5.95 14.16 8.43
N PHE A 86 6.06 13.08 7.64
CA PHE A 86 7.14 12.10 7.80
C PHE A 86 8.53 12.74 7.65
N LEU A 87 8.74 13.53 6.60
CA LEU A 87 10.05 14.10 6.24
C LEU A 87 10.43 15.41 6.97
N TYR A 88 9.47 16.09 7.60
CA TYR A 88 9.75 17.37 8.28
C TYR A 88 9.36 17.38 9.76
N LEU A 89 8.37 16.59 10.18
CA LEU A 89 7.91 16.60 11.57
C LEU A 89 8.48 15.41 12.36
N PHE A 90 8.57 14.23 11.73
CA PHE A 90 8.95 13.01 12.44
C PHE A 90 10.40 12.59 12.21
N LYS A 91 10.98 12.90 11.05
CA LYS A 91 12.35 12.58 10.67
C LYS A 91 13.04 13.80 10.09
N ASP A 92 14.36 13.83 10.20
CA ASP A 92 15.21 14.76 9.44
C ASP A 92 15.97 14.00 8.35
N PRO A 93 15.52 14.02 7.08
CA PRO A 93 16.19 13.32 5.99
C PRO A 93 17.63 13.75 5.79
N ARG A 94 18.01 14.97 6.21
CA ARG A 94 19.39 15.46 6.05
C ARG A 94 20.36 14.77 6.99
N ARG A 95 19.86 14.32 8.15
CA ARG A 95 20.65 13.68 9.21
C ARG A 95 20.42 12.18 9.28
N ASP A 96 19.15 11.79 9.28
CA ASP A 96 18.71 10.44 9.60
C ASP A 96 18.73 9.51 8.38
N PHE A 97 18.78 10.07 7.15
CA PHE A 97 18.69 9.26 5.93
C PHE A 97 20.05 9.10 5.27
N ARG A 98 20.30 7.88 4.79
CA ARG A 98 21.44 7.56 3.93
C ARG A 98 20.96 6.74 2.75
N ARG A 99 21.33 7.15 1.54
CA ARG A 99 21.03 6.38 0.34
C ARG A 99 22.04 5.26 0.19
N ILE A 100 21.57 4.07 -0.11
CA ILE A 100 22.41 2.89 -0.33
C ILE A 100 22.83 2.88 -1.79
N VAL A 101 24.13 3.08 -2.04
CA VAL A 101 24.73 3.02 -3.37
C VAL A 101 25.55 1.74 -3.47
N ARG A 102 25.10 0.83 -4.33
CA ARG A 102 25.80 -0.44 -4.59
C ARG A 102 26.76 -0.23 -5.76
N CYS A 103 28.06 -0.13 -5.50
CA CYS A 103 29.06 0.05 -6.56
C CYS A 103 29.12 -1.18 -7.46
N GLN A 104 28.96 -0.96 -8.77
CA GLN A 104 29.03 -2.03 -9.78
C GLN A 104 30.46 -2.26 -10.29
N SER A 105 31.38 -1.29 -10.18
CA SER A 105 32.80 -1.41 -10.54
C SER A 105 33.70 -0.83 -9.43
N ARG A 106 34.93 -1.36 -9.33
CA ARG A 106 35.94 -0.91 -8.34
C ARG A 106 36.40 0.54 -8.59
N ASP A 107 36.26 1.04 -9.81
CA ASP A 107 36.83 2.33 -10.23
C ASP A 107 35.99 3.55 -9.79
N SER A 108 34.79 3.35 -9.26
CA SER A 108 33.90 4.43 -8.79
C SER A 108 33.94 4.65 -7.27
N ALA A 109 34.88 4.03 -6.56
CA ALA A 109 34.90 4.02 -5.09
C ALA A 109 35.65 5.20 -4.43
N GLU A 110 36.21 6.13 -5.20
CA GLU A 110 36.88 7.31 -4.64
C GLU A 110 35.87 8.25 -3.95
N GLY A 111 35.92 8.29 -2.61
CA GLY A 111 35.13 9.21 -1.77
C GLY A 111 33.96 8.60 -1.00
N LEU A 112 33.85 7.27 -0.91
CA LEU A 112 32.75 6.59 -0.22
C LEU A 112 33.22 5.94 1.09
N GLU A 113 32.57 6.25 2.21
CA GLU A 113 32.84 5.61 3.51
C GLU A 113 32.41 4.13 3.48
N THR A 114 33.37 3.23 3.66
CA THR A 114 33.10 1.80 3.87
C THR A 114 32.79 1.53 5.34
N PRO A 115 31.68 0.83 5.67
CA PRO A 115 31.42 0.44 7.04
C PRO A 115 32.52 -0.51 7.54
N HIS A 116 33.16 -0.15 8.65
CA HIS A 116 34.18 -0.99 9.31
C HIS A 116 33.57 -2.34 9.69
N SER A 117 34.03 -3.40 9.02
CA SER A 117 33.82 -4.79 9.42
C SER A 117 34.89 -5.14 10.44
N ASP A 118 34.52 -5.31 11.71
CA ASP A 118 35.39 -5.87 12.73
C ASP A 118 35.93 -7.23 12.29
N GLY A 119 37.24 -7.40 12.45
CA GLY A 119 38.03 -8.42 11.78
C GLY A 119 37.82 -9.83 12.33
N THR A 120 37.32 -10.72 11.48
CA THR A 120 37.53 -12.16 11.60
C THR A 120 38.02 -12.67 10.24
N LYS A 121 39.31 -12.95 10.13
CA LYS A 121 39.95 -13.52 8.94
C LYS A 121 39.46 -14.97 8.77
N GLN A 122 38.55 -15.22 7.84
CA GLN A 122 38.30 -16.56 7.31
C GLN A 122 38.79 -16.61 5.85
N ASN A 123 39.79 -17.46 5.61
CA ASN A 123 40.27 -17.82 4.29
C ASN A 123 39.25 -18.74 3.62
N GLY A 124 38.54 -18.21 2.64
CA GLY A 124 37.67 -18.96 1.73
C GLY A 124 37.19 -18.00 0.66
N GLU A 125 37.40 -18.36 -0.61
CA GLU A 125 37.06 -17.61 -1.82
C GLU A 125 35.54 -17.50 -2.04
N ILE A 126 34.82 -17.07 -1.01
CA ILE A 126 33.42 -16.68 -1.11
C ILE A 126 33.45 -15.24 -1.57
N SER A 127 32.90 -15.00 -2.77
CA SER A 127 32.68 -13.67 -3.34
C SER A 127 32.15 -12.72 -2.25
N GLY A 128 33.04 -11.91 -1.68
CA GLY A 128 32.70 -11.05 -0.55
C GLY A 128 31.55 -10.12 -0.92
N PRO A 129 30.72 -9.71 0.06
CA PRO A 129 29.63 -8.78 -0.19
C PRO A 129 30.20 -7.53 -0.90
N LYS A 130 29.59 -7.16 -2.05
CA LYS A 130 29.98 -5.97 -2.80
C LYS A 130 30.01 -4.77 -1.84
N PRO A 131 31.02 -3.88 -1.93
CA PRO A 131 31.11 -2.73 -1.06
C PRO A 131 29.82 -1.91 -1.18
N ILE A 132 29.16 -1.72 -0.03
CA ILE A 132 27.98 -0.87 0.10
C ILE A 132 28.48 0.50 0.52
N ALA A 133 28.23 1.50 -0.32
CA ALA A 133 28.48 2.87 0.02
C ALA A 133 27.19 3.53 0.52
N LEU A 134 27.32 4.38 1.53
CA LEU A 134 26.22 5.17 2.07
C LEU A 134 26.39 6.61 1.59
N GLU A 135 25.48 7.07 0.74
CA GLU A 135 25.42 8.45 0.27
C GLU A 135 24.62 9.30 1.26
N HIS A 136 25.31 10.24 1.90
CA HIS A 136 24.73 11.22 2.81
C HIS A 136 23.98 12.31 2.03
N TYR A 137 23.28 13.18 2.75
CA TYR A 137 22.68 14.37 2.15
C TYR A 137 23.74 15.24 1.46
N PRO A 138 23.65 15.49 0.13
CA PRO A 138 24.74 16.13 -0.60
C PRO A 138 24.88 17.63 -0.33
N GLU A 139 26.13 18.10 -0.33
CA GLU A 139 26.48 19.52 -0.18
C GLU A 139 26.19 20.32 -1.45
N THR A 140 26.47 19.76 -2.63
CA THR A 140 26.28 20.44 -3.92
C THR A 140 24.82 20.38 -4.39
N PHE A 141 24.35 21.45 -5.02
CA PHE A 141 22.96 21.57 -5.48
C PHE A 141 22.58 20.47 -6.47
N ALA A 142 23.40 20.17 -7.48
CA ALA A 142 23.08 19.17 -8.51
C ALA A 142 22.93 17.76 -7.94
N ARG A 143 23.83 17.35 -7.03
CA ARG A 143 23.74 16.06 -6.34
C ARG A 143 22.52 16.01 -5.42
N ARG A 144 22.28 17.09 -4.68
CA ARG A 144 21.11 17.21 -3.80
C ARG A 144 19.81 17.14 -4.58
N PHE A 145 19.72 17.80 -5.74
CA PHE A 145 18.55 17.72 -6.60
C PHE A 145 18.24 16.28 -6.98
N THR A 146 19.24 15.53 -7.42
CA THR A 146 19.09 14.10 -7.73
C THR A 146 18.66 13.30 -6.51
N TRP A 147 19.32 13.50 -5.37
CA TRP A 147 19.03 12.82 -4.10
C TRP A 147 17.58 13.07 -3.65
N VAL A 148 17.13 14.32 -3.70
CA VAL A 148 15.78 14.75 -3.30
C VAL A 148 14.72 14.20 -4.25
N MET A 149 14.97 14.17 -5.56
CA MET A 149 14.00 13.64 -6.51
C MET A 149 13.84 12.13 -6.41
N ILE A 150 14.90 11.40 -6.03
CA ILE A 150 14.85 9.94 -5.84
C ILE A 150 14.07 9.57 -4.58
N LEU A 151 14.20 10.34 -3.50
CA LEU A 151 13.65 9.97 -2.20
C LEU A 151 12.13 9.67 -2.22
N PRO A 152 11.23 10.53 -2.75
CA PRO A 152 9.81 10.23 -2.86
C PRO A 152 9.49 9.04 -3.76
N GLN A 153 10.35 8.75 -4.75
CA GLN A 153 10.15 7.68 -5.73
C GLN A 153 10.53 6.31 -5.16
N SER A 154 11.46 6.24 -4.21
CA SER A 154 11.99 4.98 -3.69
C SER A 154 11.07 4.23 -2.72
N ARG A 155 9.76 4.52 -2.64
CA ARG A 155 8.82 3.87 -1.68
C ARG A 155 8.82 2.34 -1.86
N PRO A 156 8.95 1.53 -0.78
CA PRO A 156 8.89 1.89 0.65
C PRO A 156 10.26 2.23 1.28
N LEU A 157 11.09 3.00 0.59
CA LEU A 157 12.44 3.42 1.00
C LEU A 157 13.46 2.27 0.95
N HIS A 158 13.46 1.51 -0.15
CA HIS A 158 14.22 0.26 -0.27
C HIS A 158 15.73 0.41 -0.47
N ASP A 159 16.16 1.58 -0.95
CA ASP A 159 17.57 1.96 -1.08
C ASP A 159 17.95 3.04 -0.06
N TRP A 160 17.29 3.05 1.09
CA TRP A 160 17.45 4.07 2.11
C TRP A 160 17.55 3.45 3.50
N ILE A 161 18.52 3.94 4.27
CA ILE A 161 18.56 3.87 5.72
C ILE A 161 17.75 5.05 6.24
N ILE A 162 16.90 4.84 7.24
CA ILE A 162 15.97 5.86 7.77
C ILE A 162 16.02 5.99 9.30
N GLY A 163 17.01 5.36 9.94
CA GLY A 163 17.14 5.30 11.40
C GLY A 163 16.06 4.43 12.04
N GLU A 164 15.59 3.40 11.34
CA GLU A 164 14.69 2.38 11.91
C GLU A 164 15.44 1.03 11.91
N PRO A 165 15.90 0.51 13.07
CA PRO A 165 16.83 -0.64 13.11
C PRO A 165 16.34 -1.88 12.36
N GLY A 166 15.03 -2.15 12.42
CA GLY A 166 14.43 -3.28 11.71
C GLY A 166 14.40 -3.10 10.19
N HIS A 167 14.20 -1.88 9.71
CA HIS A 167 14.24 -1.53 8.28
C HIS A 167 15.67 -1.51 7.77
N ASP A 168 16.53 -0.76 8.45
CA ASP A 168 17.92 -0.52 8.05
C ASP A 168 18.68 -1.86 7.92
N ARG A 169 18.51 -2.77 8.89
CA ARG A 169 19.08 -4.12 8.84
C ARG A 169 18.63 -4.91 7.60
N ARG A 170 17.39 -4.73 7.14
CA ARG A 170 16.90 -5.42 5.92
C ARG A 170 17.45 -4.77 4.66
N MET A 171 17.63 -3.45 4.65
CA MET A 171 18.10 -2.73 3.46
C MET A 171 19.59 -2.94 3.19
N LEU A 172 20.39 -3.11 4.25
CA LEU A 172 21.81 -3.47 4.15
C LEU A 172 22.04 -4.90 3.64
N ARG A 173 21.04 -5.78 3.73
CA ARG A 173 21.14 -7.12 3.14
C ARG A 173 21.06 -7.02 1.63
N SER A 174 22.00 -7.68 0.94
CA SER A 174 21.95 -7.85 -0.51
C SER A 174 20.58 -8.39 -0.92
N PHE A 175 19.93 -7.70 -1.85
CA PHE A 175 18.70 -8.15 -2.45
C PHE A 175 19.07 -8.83 -3.77
N HIS A 176 18.76 -10.12 -3.88
CA HIS A 176 18.97 -10.85 -5.12
C HIS A 176 17.88 -10.44 -6.09
N HIS A 177 18.24 -9.56 -7.03
CA HIS A 177 17.34 -9.13 -8.08
C HIS A 177 17.01 -10.34 -8.96
N PRO A 178 15.72 -10.66 -9.17
CA PRO A 178 15.35 -11.68 -10.14
C PRO A 178 15.84 -11.27 -11.54
N THR A 179 16.13 -12.25 -12.39
CA THR A 179 16.32 -11.96 -13.82
C THR A 179 15.04 -11.37 -14.39
N ARG A 180 15.14 -10.59 -15.47
CA ARG A 180 13.96 -10.05 -16.16
C ARG A 180 12.94 -11.14 -16.48
N PHE A 181 13.42 -12.29 -16.96
CA PHE A 181 12.58 -13.46 -17.26
C PHE A 181 11.86 -14.02 -16.02
N ASN A 182 12.58 -14.27 -14.93
CA ASN A 182 11.97 -14.78 -13.69
C ASN A 182 10.97 -13.79 -13.11
N PHE A 183 11.27 -12.49 -13.22
CA PHE A 183 10.36 -11.43 -12.80
C PHE A 183 9.10 -11.37 -13.68
N THR A 184 9.22 -11.52 -15.01
CA THR A 184 8.08 -11.64 -15.91
C THR A 184 7.21 -12.84 -15.54
N ILE A 185 7.81 -14.01 -15.27
CA ILE A 185 7.06 -15.19 -14.83
C ILE A 185 6.33 -14.91 -13.51
N ASP A 186 6.99 -14.30 -12.52
CA ASP A 186 6.36 -13.94 -11.26
C ASP A 186 5.17 -12.98 -11.47
N LEU A 187 5.33 -11.95 -12.29
CA LEU A 187 4.25 -11.02 -12.64
C LEU A 187 3.07 -11.73 -13.31
N LEU A 188 3.34 -12.55 -14.34
CA LEU A 188 2.30 -13.30 -15.07
C LEU A 188 1.63 -14.34 -14.18
N SER A 189 2.35 -15.00 -13.28
CA SER A 189 1.80 -15.98 -12.34
C SER A 189 0.78 -15.37 -11.37
N ARG A 190 0.85 -14.06 -11.13
CA ARG A 190 -0.09 -13.31 -10.29
C ARG A 190 -1.21 -12.66 -11.13
N LEU A 191 -0.84 -12.11 -12.29
CA LEU A 191 -1.76 -11.39 -13.16
C LEU A 191 -2.74 -12.33 -13.88
N LEU A 192 -2.28 -13.48 -14.37
CA LEU A 192 -3.14 -14.40 -15.12
C LEU A 192 -4.28 -14.96 -14.26
N PRO A 193 -4.08 -15.52 -13.05
CA PRO A 193 -5.19 -15.97 -12.21
C PRO A 193 -6.18 -14.84 -11.87
N VAL A 194 -5.69 -13.62 -11.71
CA VAL A 194 -6.54 -12.44 -11.48
C VAL A 194 -7.44 -12.17 -12.68
N LEU A 195 -6.87 -12.10 -13.89
CA LEU A 195 -7.61 -11.76 -15.10
C LEU A 195 -8.52 -12.90 -15.59
N LEU A 196 -8.07 -14.14 -15.44
CA LEU A 196 -8.74 -15.33 -15.98
C LEU A 196 -9.77 -15.92 -15.02
N LEU A 197 -9.56 -15.78 -13.70
CA LEU A 197 -10.39 -16.45 -12.69
C LEU A 197 -11.00 -15.47 -11.70
N PHE A 198 -10.21 -14.74 -10.93
CA PHE A 198 -10.74 -13.98 -9.78
C PHE A 198 -11.63 -12.80 -10.21
N LEU A 199 -11.23 -12.05 -11.24
CA LEU A 199 -12.02 -10.93 -11.73
C LEU A 199 -13.34 -11.39 -12.37
N PRO A 200 -13.36 -12.33 -13.34
CA PRO A 200 -14.61 -12.83 -13.91
C PRO A 200 -15.52 -13.46 -12.86
N LEU A 201 -14.97 -14.34 -12.01
CA LEU A 201 -15.75 -15.03 -10.97
C LEU A 201 -16.36 -14.05 -9.98
N SER A 202 -15.61 -13.05 -9.51
CA SER A 202 -16.14 -12.06 -8.58
C SER A 202 -17.24 -11.19 -9.20
N LYS A 203 -17.11 -10.84 -10.50
CA LYS A 203 -18.17 -10.14 -11.23
C LYS A 203 -19.42 -11.00 -11.40
N GLN A 204 -19.28 -12.27 -11.78
CA GLN A 204 -20.43 -13.18 -11.92
C GLN A 204 -21.14 -13.40 -10.59
N LEU A 205 -20.39 -13.63 -9.51
CA LEU A 205 -20.94 -13.75 -8.15
C LEU A 205 -21.74 -12.51 -7.74
N ALA A 206 -21.23 -11.32 -8.06
CA ALA A 206 -21.86 -10.05 -7.72
C ALA A 206 -23.05 -9.66 -8.62
N ALA A 207 -23.01 -10.00 -9.91
CA ALA A 207 -23.99 -9.55 -10.91
C ALA A 207 -25.43 -9.98 -10.62
N ARG A 208 -25.61 -11.13 -9.96
CA ARG A 208 -26.93 -11.72 -9.66
C ARG A 208 -27.25 -11.79 -8.17
N ASP A 209 -26.38 -11.25 -7.31
CA ASP A 209 -26.63 -11.24 -5.87
C ASP A 209 -27.19 -9.86 -5.46
N PRO A 210 -28.45 -9.79 -4.97
CA PRO A 210 -29.09 -8.53 -4.57
C PRO A 210 -28.27 -7.72 -3.57
N TYR A 211 -27.39 -8.36 -2.80
CA TYR A 211 -26.50 -7.70 -1.86
C TYR A 211 -25.58 -6.64 -2.49
N PHE A 212 -25.17 -6.81 -3.75
CA PHE A 212 -24.27 -5.86 -4.42
C PHE A 212 -25.01 -4.74 -5.17
N SER A 213 -26.32 -4.91 -5.40
CA SER A 213 -27.18 -3.92 -6.06
C SER A 213 -28.08 -3.14 -5.10
N GLU A 214 -28.48 -3.75 -3.99
CA GLU A 214 -29.44 -3.21 -3.03
C GLU A 214 -28.79 -2.95 -1.66
N PRO A 215 -28.53 -1.68 -1.27
CA PRO A 215 -27.77 -1.36 -0.05
C PRO A 215 -28.46 -1.80 1.26
N ARG A 216 -29.76 -2.09 1.24
CA ARG A 216 -30.50 -2.57 2.44
C ARG A 216 -30.53 -4.09 2.57
N TRP A 217 -30.03 -4.82 1.58
CA TRP A 217 -30.05 -6.27 1.61
C TRP A 217 -29.09 -6.80 2.71
N PRO A 218 -29.54 -7.69 3.60
CA PRO A 218 -28.70 -8.17 4.68
C PRO A 218 -27.58 -9.07 4.14
N ILE A 219 -26.39 -8.98 4.75
CA ILE A 219 -25.22 -9.79 4.35
C ILE A 219 -25.46 -11.30 4.47
N SER A 220 -26.33 -11.72 5.38
CA SER A 220 -26.77 -13.12 5.56
C SER A 220 -28.06 -13.46 4.81
N GLY A 221 -28.64 -12.50 4.07
CA GLY A 221 -29.85 -12.74 3.27
C GLY A 221 -29.62 -13.83 2.23
N PRO A 222 -30.67 -14.54 1.79
CA PRO A 222 -30.54 -15.61 0.81
C PRO A 222 -29.89 -15.10 -0.47
N TYR A 223 -29.29 -16.02 -1.24
CA TYR A 223 -28.92 -15.73 -2.62
C TYR A 223 -30.19 -15.54 -3.46
N GLY A 224 -30.10 -14.79 -4.56
CA GLY A 224 -31.22 -14.59 -5.48
C GLY A 224 -31.80 -15.93 -5.99
N SER A 225 -33.09 -15.95 -6.29
CA SER A 225 -33.81 -17.16 -6.72
C SER A 225 -33.56 -17.56 -8.18
N ASP A 226 -33.11 -16.62 -9.01
CA ASP A 226 -32.80 -16.88 -10.42
C ASP A 226 -31.40 -17.49 -10.55
N ARG A 227 -31.34 -18.77 -10.94
CA ARG A 227 -30.11 -19.53 -11.19
C ARG A 227 -29.94 -19.96 -12.66
N SER A 228 -30.86 -19.52 -13.53
CA SER A 228 -31.05 -20.14 -14.86
C SER A 228 -29.85 -20.02 -15.80
N ASP A 229 -28.98 -19.03 -15.57
CA ASP A 229 -27.77 -18.76 -16.36
C ASP A 229 -26.48 -18.71 -15.52
N GLU A 230 -26.46 -19.34 -14.34
CA GLU A 230 -25.26 -19.30 -13.48
C GLU A 230 -24.23 -20.35 -13.90
N GLY A 231 -22.98 -19.92 -14.09
CA GLY A 231 -21.85 -20.82 -14.34
C GLY A 231 -21.71 -21.84 -13.21
N LYS A 232 -21.28 -23.07 -13.54
CA LYS A 232 -21.21 -24.20 -12.58
C LYS A 232 -20.45 -23.87 -11.30
N MET A 233 -19.38 -23.08 -11.40
CA MET A 233 -18.57 -22.66 -10.26
C MET A 233 -19.33 -21.73 -9.31
N VAL A 234 -20.13 -20.80 -9.84
CA VAL A 234 -20.94 -19.87 -9.04
C VAL A 234 -21.99 -20.65 -8.24
N THR A 235 -22.70 -21.56 -8.89
CA THR A 235 -23.69 -22.43 -8.26
C THR A 235 -23.05 -23.27 -7.15
N LEU A 236 -21.91 -23.90 -7.44
CA LEU A 236 -21.15 -24.66 -6.45
C LEU A 236 -20.80 -23.79 -5.23
N LEU A 237 -20.20 -22.62 -5.43
CA LEU A 237 -19.80 -21.75 -4.31
C LEU A 237 -20.99 -21.30 -3.48
N ARG A 238 -22.13 -20.98 -4.10
CA ARG A 238 -23.35 -20.57 -3.39
C ARG A 238 -24.02 -21.71 -2.62
N ASP A 239 -23.93 -22.94 -3.12
CA ASP A 239 -24.49 -24.11 -2.44
C ASP A 239 -23.64 -24.54 -1.24
N PHE A 240 -22.31 -24.36 -1.30
CA PHE A 240 -21.39 -24.80 -0.26
C PHE A 240 -21.01 -23.73 0.76
N LEU A 241 -21.00 -22.44 0.38
CA LEU A 241 -20.55 -21.35 1.25
C LEU A 241 -21.71 -20.47 1.72
N PRO A 242 -21.78 -20.14 3.01
CA PRO A 242 -22.81 -19.24 3.50
C PRO A 242 -22.59 -17.82 2.98
N ALA A 243 -23.68 -17.08 2.77
CA ALA A 243 -23.66 -15.74 2.16
C ALA A 243 -22.74 -14.75 2.90
N PHE A 244 -22.69 -14.83 4.24
CA PHE A 244 -21.83 -13.97 5.06
C PHE A 244 -20.32 -14.24 4.90
N VAL A 245 -19.94 -15.35 4.25
CA VAL A 245 -18.55 -15.66 3.88
C VAL A 245 -18.34 -15.33 2.39
N LEU A 246 -19.21 -15.84 1.51
CA LEU A 246 -19.03 -15.71 0.06
C LEU A 246 -19.06 -14.24 -0.41
N ARG A 247 -19.93 -13.40 0.15
CA ARG A 247 -20.06 -11.98 -0.24
C ARG A 247 -18.79 -11.18 0.11
N PRO A 248 -18.26 -11.21 1.34
CA PRO A 248 -16.96 -10.61 1.63
C PRO A 248 -15.80 -11.17 0.81
N MET A 249 -15.77 -12.48 0.55
CA MET A 249 -14.76 -13.09 -0.31
C MET A 249 -14.86 -12.57 -1.75
N THR A 250 -16.06 -12.44 -2.28
CA THR A 250 -16.34 -11.83 -3.59
C THR A 250 -15.79 -10.42 -3.65
N MET A 251 -16.04 -9.62 -2.59
CA MET A 251 -15.49 -8.28 -2.49
C MET A 251 -13.96 -8.26 -2.44
N ALA A 252 -13.35 -9.15 -1.64
CA ALA A 252 -11.90 -9.26 -1.54
C ALA A 252 -11.26 -9.68 -2.87
N MET A 253 -11.83 -10.67 -3.56
CA MET A 253 -11.39 -11.12 -4.88
C MET A 253 -11.42 -9.97 -5.89
N TYR A 254 -12.51 -9.20 -5.93
CA TYR A 254 -12.64 -8.07 -6.83
C TYR A 254 -11.63 -6.96 -6.52
N ALA A 255 -11.54 -6.54 -5.26
CA ALA A 255 -10.62 -5.48 -4.84
C ALA A 255 -9.16 -5.85 -5.11
N TYR A 256 -8.77 -7.10 -4.81
CA TYR A 256 -7.44 -7.61 -5.13
C TYR A 256 -7.19 -7.63 -6.64
N SER A 257 -8.17 -8.07 -7.42
CA SER A 257 -8.08 -8.14 -8.87
C SER A 257 -7.91 -6.77 -9.50
N LEU A 258 -8.70 -5.78 -9.07
CA LEU A 258 -8.60 -4.40 -9.51
C LEU A 258 -7.22 -3.82 -9.21
N LEU A 259 -6.72 -4.04 -7.98
CA LEU A 259 -5.42 -3.52 -7.54
C LEU A 259 -4.27 -4.08 -8.39
N LEU A 260 -4.25 -5.41 -8.62
CA LEU A 260 -3.20 -6.03 -9.43
C LEU A 260 -3.30 -5.66 -10.90
N SER A 261 -4.52 -5.54 -11.44
CA SER A 261 -4.74 -5.09 -12.81
C SER A 261 -4.31 -3.63 -13.01
N LEU A 262 -4.35 -2.80 -11.96
CA LEU A 262 -3.87 -1.43 -12.00
C LEU A 262 -2.34 -1.34 -11.93
N PHE A 263 -1.69 -2.17 -11.11
CA PHE A 263 -0.25 -2.04 -10.84
C PHE A 263 0.66 -2.91 -11.70
N LEU A 264 0.27 -4.15 -12.02
CA LEU A 264 1.18 -5.09 -12.69
C LEU A 264 1.36 -4.83 -14.19
N PRO A 265 0.31 -4.48 -14.99
CA PRO A 265 0.50 -4.21 -16.41
C PRO A 265 1.45 -3.04 -16.70
N PRO A 266 1.39 -1.88 -16.00
CA PRO A 266 2.41 -0.83 -16.16
C PRO A 266 3.84 -1.33 -15.88
N MET A 267 4.03 -2.23 -14.91
CA MET A 267 5.35 -2.81 -14.65
C MET A 267 5.85 -3.66 -15.81
N LEU A 268 4.97 -4.39 -16.50
CA LEU A 268 5.34 -5.15 -17.70
C LEU A 268 5.78 -4.21 -18.84
N ILE A 269 5.12 -3.07 -19.02
CA ILE A 269 5.50 -2.06 -20.02
C ILE A 269 6.89 -1.50 -19.71
N VAL A 270 7.13 -1.09 -18.46
CA VAL A 270 8.43 -0.56 -18.04
C VAL A 270 9.52 -1.63 -18.17
N LEU A 271 9.23 -2.88 -17.81
CA LEU A 271 10.15 -4.01 -18.00
C LEU A 271 10.47 -4.26 -19.47
N PHE A 272 9.48 -4.17 -20.36
CA PHE A 272 9.66 -4.29 -21.80
C PHE A 272 10.57 -3.18 -22.36
N PHE A 273 10.34 -1.92 -21.98
CA PHE A 273 11.24 -0.82 -22.36
C PHE A 273 12.65 -0.99 -21.82
N ASN A 274 12.81 -1.54 -20.61
CA ASN A 274 14.13 -1.87 -20.09
C ASN A 274 14.79 -3.02 -20.88
N ALA A 275 14.03 -4.04 -21.28
CA ALA A 275 14.53 -5.13 -22.12
C ALA A 275 15.00 -4.65 -23.49
N LEU A 276 14.36 -3.61 -24.04
CA LEU A 276 14.77 -2.92 -25.26
C LEU A 276 15.85 -1.84 -25.04
N HIS A 277 16.37 -1.69 -23.82
CA HIS A 277 17.38 -0.69 -23.46
C HIS A 277 16.94 0.78 -23.64
N PHE A 278 15.63 1.08 -23.71
CA PHE A 278 15.13 2.45 -23.70
C PHE A 278 15.21 3.12 -22.33
N ILE A 279 15.26 2.32 -21.26
CA ILE A 279 15.46 2.81 -19.90
C ILE A 279 16.56 2.02 -19.17
N PRO A 280 17.34 2.66 -18.28
CA PRO A 280 18.38 1.98 -17.53
C PRO A 280 17.81 1.00 -16.49
N ASP A 281 18.60 -0.01 -16.10
CA ASP A 281 18.17 -1.06 -15.17
C ASP A 281 17.64 -0.55 -13.83
N LYS A 282 18.17 0.57 -13.31
CA LYS A 282 17.69 1.18 -12.06
C LYS A 282 16.21 1.58 -12.10
N TRP A 283 15.66 1.82 -13.29
CA TRP A 283 14.25 2.15 -13.51
C TRP A 283 13.38 0.93 -13.84
N SER A 284 13.97 -0.26 -13.86
CA SER A 284 13.26 -1.48 -14.21
C SER A 284 12.73 -2.19 -12.97
N PRO A 285 11.44 -2.57 -12.93
CA PRO A 285 10.80 -3.12 -11.73
C PRO A 285 11.44 -4.41 -11.19
N HIS A 286 12.12 -5.19 -12.03
CA HIS A 286 12.84 -6.39 -11.59
C HIS A 286 14.03 -6.07 -10.66
N THR A 287 14.50 -4.83 -10.67
CA THR A 287 15.55 -4.36 -9.74
C THR A 287 14.98 -3.82 -8.43
N TRP A 288 13.66 -3.64 -8.33
CA TRP A 288 13.04 -3.11 -7.12
C TRP A 288 12.69 -4.25 -6.16
N ARG A 289 12.54 -3.91 -4.88
CA ARG A 289 11.98 -4.87 -3.91
C ARG A 289 10.48 -5.07 -4.19
N PRO A 290 9.93 -6.28 -3.98
CA PRO A 290 8.53 -6.54 -4.27
C PRO A 290 7.57 -5.65 -3.47
N HIS A 291 6.55 -5.11 -4.14
CA HIS A 291 5.48 -4.37 -3.47
C HIS A 291 4.59 -5.27 -2.59
N PHE A 292 4.47 -6.54 -3.00
CA PHE A 292 3.80 -7.59 -2.26
C PHE A 292 4.82 -8.62 -1.79
N GLY A 293 4.77 -8.96 -0.50
CA GLY A 293 5.60 -10.04 0.05
C GLY A 293 5.10 -11.43 -0.34
N PRO A 294 5.65 -12.49 0.29
CA PRO A 294 5.18 -13.84 0.07
C PRO A 294 3.89 -14.14 0.85
N PHE A 295 2.97 -14.90 0.24
CA PHE A 295 1.73 -15.34 0.90
C PHE A 295 1.98 -16.17 2.16
N SER A 296 3.12 -16.88 2.24
CA SER A 296 3.52 -17.63 3.44
C SER A 296 3.61 -16.76 4.68
N ALA A 297 3.73 -15.43 4.55
CA ALA A 297 3.66 -14.53 5.68
C ALA A 297 2.34 -14.66 6.47
N ILE A 298 1.22 -14.96 5.80
CA ILE A 298 -0.08 -15.15 6.45
C ILE A 298 -0.07 -16.46 7.25
N ALA A 299 0.47 -17.55 6.69
CA ALA A 299 0.60 -18.82 7.39
C ALA A 299 1.47 -18.69 8.66
N VAL A 300 2.48 -17.82 8.64
CA VAL A 300 3.41 -17.63 9.76
C VAL A 300 2.92 -16.61 10.78
N TYR A 301 2.24 -15.54 10.34
CA TYR A 301 1.92 -14.38 11.19
C TYR A 301 0.46 -13.91 11.11
N GLY A 302 -0.44 -14.67 10.49
CA GLY A 302 -1.86 -14.35 10.38
C GLY A 302 -2.14 -12.97 9.76
N VAL A 303 -3.03 -12.20 10.39
CA VAL A 303 -3.43 -10.84 10.00
C VAL A 303 -2.24 -9.89 10.04
N ARG A 304 -1.32 -10.06 11.00
CA ARG A 304 -0.07 -9.27 11.03
C ARG A 304 0.83 -9.60 9.85
N GLY A 305 0.81 -10.84 9.37
CA GLY A 305 1.52 -11.28 8.18
C GLY A 305 0.95 -10.70 6.90
N PHE A 306 -0.38 -10.71 6.81
CA PHE A 306 -1.14 -10.09 5.72
C PHE A 306 -0.74 -8.64 5.54
N TRP A 307 -0.94 -7.78 6.54
CA TRP A 307 -0.66 -6.34 6.40
C TRP A 307 0.81 -5.99 6.55
N GLY A 308 1.50 -6.67 7.47
CA GLY A 308 2.85 -6.33 7.87
C GLY A 308 3.93 -7.00 7.03
N ARG A 309 3.61 -7.78 6.00
CA ARG A 309 4.63 -8.36 5.09
C ARG A 309 4.10 -8.59 3.68
N TRP A 310 2.85 -9.02 3.53
CA TRP A 310 2.31 -9.41 2.23
C TRP A 310 1.70 -8.23 1.47
N TRP A 311 0.79 -7.46 2.07
CA TRP A 311 -0.04 -6.47 1.39
C TRP A 311 0.61 -5.08 1.30
N HIS A 312 0.64 -4.50 0.10
CA HIS A 312 0.86 -3.06 -0.18
C HIS A 312 1.84 -2.33 0.75
N GLN A 313 3.14 -2.65 0.66
CA GLN A 313 4.15 -2.16 1.61
C GLN A 313 4.56 -0.68 1.45
N GLN A 314 4.13 0.00 0.37
CA GLN A 314 4.64 1.32 -0.06
C GLN A 314 4.56 2.42 1.01
N MET A 315 3.44 2.53 1.73
CA MET A 315 3.19 3.62 2.68
C MET A 315 3.59 3.29 4.11
N ARG A 316 4.05 2.06 4.38
CA ARG A 316 4.14 1.52 5.74
C ARG A 316 4.92 2.41 6.69
N HIS A 317 6.09 2.88 6.29
CA HIS A 317 6.95 3.67 7.17
C HIS A 317 6.32 5.03 7.50
N ILE A 318 5.73 5.67 6.49
CA ILE A 318 5.08 6.98 6.58
C ILE A 318 3.92 6.92 7.59
N VAL A 319 2.98 5.98 7.42
CA VAL A 319 1.76 5.91 8.26
C VAL A 319 2.01 5.33 9.65
N SER A 320 3.09 4.56 9.82
CA SER A 320 3.46 3.95 11.10
C SER A 320 4.26 4.90 12.02
N GLU A 321 4.86 5.95 11.45
CA GLU A 321 5.82 6.79 12.17
C GLU A 321 5.24 7.55 13.37
N PRO A 322 4.02 8.14 13.30
CA PRO A 322 3.43 8.78 14.48
C PRO A 322 3.32 7.82 15.67
N GLY A 323 2.90 6.57 15.42
CA GLY A 323 2.84 5.51 16.44
C GLY A 323 4.21 5.16 17.01
N ARG A 324 5.26 5.07 16.18
CA ARG A 324 6.64 4.86 16.65
C ARG A 324 7.12 6.03 17.52
N ARG A 325 6.88 7.27 17.09
CA ARG A 325 7.25 8.49 17.80
C ARG A 325 6.56 8.56 19.16
N LEU A 326 5.27 8.26 19.22
CA LEU A 326 4.51 8.21 20.47
C LEU A 326 5.05 7.12 21.42
N ALA A 327 5.27 5.91 20.92
CA ALA A 327 5.85 4.83 21.73
C ALA A 327 7.24 5.17 22.28
N SER A 328 8.06 5.88 21.51
CA SER A 328 9.37 6.37 21.95
C SER A 328 9.25 7.47 23.01
N LYS A 329 8.32 8.42 22.86
CA LYS A 329 8.05 9.47 23.87
C LYS A 329 7.55 8.88 25.19
N LEU A 330 6.77 7.81 25.13
CA LEU A 330 6.30 7.06 26.29
C LEU A 330 7.36 6.10 26.87
N ALA A 331 8.57 6.07 26.30
CA ALA A 331 9.67 5.20 26.69
C ALA A 331 9.27 3.71 26.83
N LEU A 332 8.38 3.23 25.96
CA LEU A 332 7.91 1.84 26.00
C LEU A 332 9.06 0.87 25.70
N LYS A 333 9.27 -0.10 26.60
CA LYS A 333 10.33 -1.12 26.48
C LYS A 333 9.97 -2.18 25.44
N ASP A 334 11.00 -2.80 24.86
CA ASP A 334 10.87 -3.88 23.87
C ASP A 334 10.65 -5.27 24.50
N SER A 335 10.01 -5.32 25.68
CA SER A 335 9.74 -6.56 26.42
C SER A 335 8.33 -6.60 27.03
N GLY A 336 7.86 -7.81 27.34
CA GLY A 336 6.57 -8.04 28.00
C GLY A 336 5.37 -7.40 27.30
N TRP A 337 4.42 -6.89 28.09
CA TRP A 337 3.21 -6.22 27.60
C TRP A 337 3.50 -4.88 26.91
N GLN A 338 4.59 -4.19 27.28
CA GLN A 338 4.97 -2.90 26.69
C GLN A 338 5.35 -3.06 25.21
N LYS A 339 5.96 -4.19 24.84
CA LYS A 339 6.23 -4.54 23.43
C LYS A 339 4.93 -4.63 22.63
N THR A 340 3.90 -5.26 23.20
CA THR A 340 2.58 -5.36 22.56
C THR A 340 1.93 -3.98 22.46
N ALA A 341 1.96 -3.17 23.51
CA ALA A 341 1.42 -1.80 23.49
C ALA A 341 2.12 -0.93 22.43
N LYS A 342 3.46 -0.98 22.36
CA LYS A 342 4.26 -0.30 21.32
C LYS A 342 3.84 -0.74 19.92
N TYR A 343 3.70 -2.03 19.69
CA TYR A 343 3.25 -2.55 18.39
C TYR A 343 1.82 -2.11 18.06
N MET A 344 0.92 -2.10 19.03
CA MET A 344 -0.46 -1.64 18.83
C MET A 344 -0.55 -0.15 18.51
N LEU A 345 0.26 0.72 19.15
CA LEU A 345 0.32 2.14 18.79
C LEU A 345 0.75 2.35 17.34
N ILE A 346 1.72 1.56 16.87
CA ILE A 346 2.17 1.56 15.48
C ILE A 346 1.04 1.11 14.54
N CYS A 347 0.35 0.01 14.87
CA CYS A 347 -0.80 -0.48 14.09
C CYS A 347 -1.94 0.54 14.03
N VAL A 348 -2.36 1.10 15.17
CA VAL A 348 -3.43 2.09 15.23
C VAL A 348 -3.08 3.31 14.40
N SER A 349 -1.85 3.84 14.52
CA SER A 349 -1.36 4.92 13.66
C SER A 349 -1.46 4.56 12.18
N ALA A 350 -0.90 3.41 11.79
CA ALA A 350 -0.84 2.99 10.40
C ALA A 350 -2.23 2.85 9.77
N PHE A 351 -3.14 2.18 10.47
CA PHE A 351 -4.49 1.93 9.96
C PHE A 351 -5.42 3.13 10.05
N MET A 352 -5.28 3.97 11.09
CA MET A 352 -6.04 5.22 11.19
C MET A 352 -5.76 6.11 9.98
N LEU A 353 -4.47 6.36 9.71
CA LEU A 353 -4.04 7.18 8.58
C LEU A 353 -4.37 6.53 7.23
N SER A 354 -4.24 5.20 7.11
CA SER A 354 -4.65 4.48 5.89
C SER A 354 -6.15 4.62 5.62
N GLY A 355 -6.99 4.52 6.65
CA GLY A 355 -8.44 4.70 6.51
C GLY A 355 -8.81 6.09 6.01
N ILE A 356 -8.14 7.14 6.53
CA ILE A 356 -8.29 8.51 6.02
C ILE A 356 -7.85 8.58 4.56
N THR A 357 -6.66 8.09 4.20
CA THR A 357 -6.22 8.12 2.78
C THR A 357 -7.24 7.47 1.85
N HIS A 358 -7.75 6.30 2.21
CA HIS A 358 -8.65 5.55 1.36
C HIS A 358 -10.09 6.09 1.37
N SER A 359 -10.53 6.79 2.42
CA SER A 359 -11.80 7.54 2.36
C SER A 359 -11.76 8.60 1.25
N GLY A 360 -10.57 9.07 0.90
CA GLY A 360 -10.32 9.95 -0.23
C GLY A 360 -10.53 9.32 -1.59
N MET A 361 -10.92 8.04 -1.67
CA MET A 361 -11.44 7.43 -2.91
C MET A 361 -12.92 7.76 -3.12
N VAL A 362 -13.64 8.28 -2.13
CA VAL A 362 -15.07 8.61 -2.28
C VAL A 362 -15.23 10.05 -2.79
N PRO A 363 -15.80 10.24 -3.99
CA PRO A 363 -16.06 11.57 -4.54
C PRO A 363 -17.05 12.37 -3.67
N PRO A 364 -16.98 13.71 -3.71
CA PRO A 364 -17.87 14.56 -2.91
C PRO A 364 -19.35 14.43 -3.29
N LYS A 365 -19.65 14.18 -4.57
CA LYS A 365 -21.01 14.03 -5.11
C LYS A 365 -21.11 12.71 -5.88
N PRO A 366 -21.03 11.56 -5.20
CA PRO A 366 -20.97 10.25 -5.86
C PRO A 366 -22.18 10.03 -6.77
N ARG A 367 -21.93 9.90 -8.09
CA ARG A 367 -22.98 9.93 -9.13
C ARG A 367 -24.09 8.89 -8.94
N PHE A 368 -23.72 7.74 -8.41
CA PHE A 368 -24.58 6.56 -8.35
C PHE A 368 -25.04 6.21 -6.93
N ALA A 369 -24.62 6.98 -5.93
CA ALA A 369 -24.92 6.66 -4.55
C ALA A 369 -26.31 7.16 -4.16
N THR A 370 -27.00 6.30 -3.41
CA THR A 370 -28.28 6.58 -2.74
C THR A 370 -28.09 7.00 -1.28
N VAL A 371 -26.87 6.91 -0.77
CA VAL A 371 -26.45 7.30 0.58
C VAL A 371 -25.43 8.43 0.52
N GLY A 372 -25.26 9.16 1.63
CA GLY A 372 -24.37 10.31 1.69
C GLY A 372 -22.89 9.93 1.53
N ALA A 373 -22.11 10.80 0.88
CA ALA A 373 -20.67 10.59 0.69
C ALA A 373 -19.91 10.35 2.02
N HIS A 374 -20.33 11.01 3.11
CA HIS A 374 -19.73 10.82 4.43
C HIS A 374 -19.91 9.39 4.96
N GLU A 375 -21.08 8.79 4.75
CA GLU A 375 -21.34 7.41 5.15
C GLU A 375 -20.44 6.44 4.39
N LEU A 376 -20.30 6.64 3.07
CA LEU A 376 -19.39 5.86 2.24
C LEU A 376 -17.93 6.01 2.69
N ARG A 377 -17.50 7.23 3.01
CA ARG A 377 -16.15 7.53 3.53
C ARG A 377 -15.88 6.83 4.85
N LEU A 378 -16.82 6.89 5.80
CA LEU A 378 -16.70 6.22 7.08
C LEU A 378 -16.68 4.70 6.94
N SER A 379 -17.54 4.14 6.08
CA SER A 379 -17.57 2.71 5.81
C SER A 379 -16.23 2.25 5.27
N LEU A 380 -15.72 2.93 4.24
CA LEU A 380 -14.43 2.63 3.63
C LEU A 380 -13.25 2.81 4.60
N ALA A 381 -13.24 3.88 5.41
CA ALA A 381 -12.25 4.07 6.47
C ALA A 381 -12.35 2.98 7.55
N GLY A 382 -13.57 2.56 7.89
CA GLY A 382 -13.89 1.51 8.86
C GLY A 382 -13.23 0.18 8.53
N PHE A 383 -13.15 -0.18 7.23
CA PHE A 383 -12.37 -1.35 6.79
C PHE A 383 -10.93 -1.32 7.29
N PHE A 384 -10.27 -0.16 7.28
CA PHE A 384 -8.91 -0.03 7.80
C PHE A 384 -8.89 0.10 9.33
N TRP A 385 -9.79 0.88 9.91
CA TRP A 385 -9.80 1.16 11.34
C TRP A 385 -10.11 -0.06 12.20
N VAL A 386 -10.76 -1.08 11.65
CA VAL A 386 -11.02 -2.34 12.37
C VAL A 386 -9.79 -3.25 12.44
N GLN A 387 -8.80 -3.08 11.57
CA GLN A 387 -7.64 -3.97 11.45
C GLN A 387 -6.80 -4.12 12.74
N PRO A 388 -6.53 -3.04 13.53
CA PRO A 388 -5.86 -3.18 14.82
C PRO A 388 -6.59 -4.11 15.80
N TYR A 389 -7.92 -4.22 15.75
CA TYR A 389 -8.68 -5.10 16.63
C TYR A 389 -8.40 -6.58 16.32
N GLY A 390 -8.40 -6.96 15.04
CA GLY A 390 -8.04 -8.32 14.63
C GLY A 390 -6.60 -8.68 14.98
N ILE A 391 -5.68 -7.73 14.84
CA ILE A 391 -4.28 -7.88 15.25
C ILE A 391 -4.15 -8.02 16.77
N ALA A 392 -4.92 -7.25 17.55
CA ALA A 392 -4.92 -7.33 19.00
C ALA A 392 -5.40 -8.71 19.47
N VAL A 393 -6.56 -9.16 18.97
CA VAL A 393 -7.10 -10.50 19.26
C VAL A 393 -6.10 -11.60 18.88
N GLU A 394 -5.46 -11.48 17.72
CA GLU A 394 -4.41 -12.42 17.32
C GLU A 394 -3.27 -12.49 18.33
N LEU A 395 -2.78 -11.33 18.79
CA LEU A 395 -1.64 -11.25 19.71
C LEU A 395 -1.97 -11.68 21.13
N THR A 396 -3.16 -11.36 21.62
CA THR A 396 -3.54 -11.55 23.03
C THR A 396 -4.26 -12.87 23.27
N LEU A 397 -4.97 -13.40 22.27
CA LEU A 397 -5.78 -14.62 22.41
C LEU A 397 -5.22 -15.76 21.55
N LEU A 398 -5.06 -15.55 20.23
CA LEU A 398 -4.69 -16.65 19.32
C LEU A 398 -3.24 -17.13 19.52
N GLU A 399 -2.26 -16.23 19.46
CA GLU A 399 -0.83 -16.59 19.55
C GLU A 399 -0.47 -17.31 20.87
N PRO A 400 -0.98 -16.91 22.05
CA PRO A 400 -0.77 -17.67 23.27
C PRO A 400 -1.32 -19.09 23.21
N VAL A 401 -2.49 -19.30 22.60
CA VAL A 401 -3.09 -20.65 22.42
C VAL A 401 -2.23 -21.48 21.46
N LEU A 402 -1.85 -20.91 20.31
CA LEU A 402 -1.04 -21.60 19.31
C LEU A 402 0.32 -22.05 19.86
N ARG A 403 0.95 -21.23 20.71
CA ARG A 403 2.25 -21.56 21.34
C ARG A 403 2.15 -22.65 22.40
N ARG A 404 0.96 -22.91 22.93
CA ARG A 404 0.70 -23.96 23.93
C ARG A 404 0.30 -25.28 23.30
N LEU A 405 0.15 -25.35 21.97
CA LEU A 405 -0.15 -26.61 21.28
C LEU A 405 0.98 -27.63 21.51
N PRO A 406 0.65 -28.91 21.75
CA PRO A 406 1.66 -29.95 21.89
C PRO A 406 2.47 -30.11 20.59
N PRO A 407 3.70 -30.66 20.65
CA PRO A 407 4.54 -30.89 19.47
C PRO A 407 3.82 -31.60 18.31
N SER A 408 2.96 -32.58 18.62
CA SER A 408 2.16 -33.31 17.63
C SER A 408 1.14 -32.46 16.86
N MET A 409 0.80 -31.27 17.37
CA MET A 409 -0.20 -30.36 16.78
C MET A 409 0.43 -29.06 16.27
N GLN A 410 1.76 -28.94 16.23
CA GLN A 410 2.42 -27.70 15.77
C GLN A 410 2.08 -27.36 14.32
N GLU A 411 1.85 -28.37 13.47
CA GLU A 411 1.43 -28.18 12.08
C GLU A 411 0.07 -27.50 11.96
N LEU A 412 -0.78 -27.53 13.00
CA LEU A 412 -2.07 -26.83 13.01
C LEU A 412 -1.93 -25.32 13.18
N GLN A 413 -0.76 -24.81 13.58
CA GLN A 413 -0.61 -23.36 13.78
C GLN A 413 -0.80 -22.56 12.48
N ALA A 414 -0.24 -23.04 11.37
CA ALA A 414 -0.37 -22.39 10.07
C ALA A 414 -1.83 -22.32 9.56
N PRO A 415 -2.58 -23.45 9.47
CA PRO A 415 -3.97 -23.40 9.03
C PRO A 415 -4.85 -22.61 10.01
N LEU A 416 -4.60 -22.64 11.32
CA LEU A 416 -5.36 -21.82 12.28
C LEU A 416 -5.12 -20.32 12.09
N ARG A 417 -3.89 -19.88 11.78
CA ARG A 417 -3.61 -18.47 11.44
C ARG A 417 -4.28 -18.07 10.12
N ILE A 418 -4.28 -18.95 9.13
CA ILE A 418 -4.98 -18.73 7.85
C ILE A 418 -6.48 -18.62 8.08
N ALA A 419 -7.07 -19.54 8.84
CA ALA A 419 -8.49 -19.53 9.17
C ALA A 419 -8.88 -18.26 9.93
N TRP A 420 -8.10 -17.86 10.95
CA TRP A 420 -8.30 -16.60 11.65
C TRP A 420 -8.26 -15.40 10.71
N THR A 421 -7.25 -15.35 9.83
CA THR A 421 -7.12 -14.26 8.86
C THR A 421 -8.32 -14.21 7.93
N LEU A 422 -8.78 -15.36 7.42
CA LEU A 422 -9.93 -15.46 6.53
C LEU A 422 -11.21 -14.98 7.22
N VAL A 423 -11.50 -15.48 8.43
CA VAL A 423 -12.68 -15.09 9.21
C VAL A 423 -12.67 -13.59 9.51
N PHE A 424 -11.52 -13.07 9.98
CA PHE A 424 -11.39 -11.65 10.31
C PHE A 424 -11.51 -10.77 9.06
N MET A 425 -10.91 -11.17 7.93
CA MET A 425 -11.04 -10.42 6.67
C MET A 425 -12.44 -10.49 6.10
N CYS A 426 -13.20 -11.58 6.29
CA CYS A 426 -14.61 -11.62 5.91
C CYS A 426 -15.42 -10.56 6.68
N PHE A 427 -15.19 -10.46 7.99
CA PHE A 427 -15.78 -9.41 8.80
C PHE A 427 -15.33 -8.00 8.35
N ALA A 428 -14.04 -7.77 8.16
CA ALA A 428 -13.53 -6.45 7.76
C ALA A 428 -14.07 -6.04 6.38
N CYS A 429 -14.08 -6.94 5.39
CA CYS A 429 -14.53 -6.64 4.03
C CYS A 429 -16.01 -6.24 3.94
N THR A 430 -16.83 -6.51 4.96
CA THR A 430 -18.23 -6.01 5.02
C THR A 430 -18.31 -4.49 4.91
N PHE A 431 -17.31 -3.77 5.44
CA PHE A 431 -17.17 -2.32 5.36
C PHE A 431 -16.86 -1.81 3.94
N LEU A 432 -16.44 -2.67 3.02
CA LEU A 432 -16.15 -2.27 1.63
C LEU A 432 -17.34 -2.46 0.69
N VAL A 433 -18.31 -3.28 1.06
CA VAL A 433 -19.42 -3.64 0.15
C VAL A 433 -20.25 -2.42 -0.19
N LEU A 434 -20.73 -1.69 0.83
CA LEU A 434 -21.55 -0.49 0.63
C LEU A 434 -20.86 0.53 -0.29
N PRO A 435 -19.61 0.99 -0.02
CA PRO A 435 -18.94 1.94 -0.90
C PRO A 435 -18.70 1.38 -2.31
N PHE A 436 -18.31 0.12 -2.48
CA PHE A 436 -18.08 -0.43 -3.82
C PHE A 436 -19.37 -0.56 -4.64
N GLY A 437 -20.48 -0.96 -4.01
CA GLY A 437 -21.80 -0.99 -4.65
C GLY A 437 -22.29 0.40 -5.04
N GLN A 438 -22.29 1.34 -4.10
CA GLN A 438 -22.80 2.70 -4.30
C GLN A 438 -21.95 3.54 -5.26
N LEU A 439 -20.65 3.27 -5.34
CA LEU A 439 -19.74 3.94 -6.28
C LEU A 439 -19.67 3.21 -7.63
N ARG A 440 -20.37 2.08 -7.79
CA ARG A 440 -20.32 1.20 -8.97
C ARG A 440 -18.90 0.83 -9.37
N TYR A 441 -18.03 0.61 -8.38
CA TYR A 441 -16.65 0.22 -8.65
C TYR A 441 -16.55 -1.07 -9.44
N TRP A 442 -17.53 -1.96 -9.27
CA TRP A 442 -17.74 -3.16 -10.09
C TRP A 442 -17.67 -2.92 -11.61
N ASN A 443 -18.03 -1.73 -12.06
CA ASN A 443 -18.11 -1.35 -13.48
C ASN A 443 -16.87 -0.61 -14.00
N ILE A 444 -15.81 -0.42 -13.18
CA ILE A 444 -14.57 0.24 -13.62
C ILE A 444 -13.96 -0.50 -14.82
N ILE A 445 -14.05 -1.83 -14.82
CA ILE A 445 -13.65 -2.67 -15.95
C ILE A 445 -14.94 -3.00 -16.71
N PRO A 446 -15.17 -2.48 -17.93
CA PRO A 446 -16.42 -2.71 -18.63
C PRO A 446 -16.63 -4.20 -18.96
N PRO A 447 -17.89 -4.65 -19.07
CA PRO A 447 -18.20 -5.96 -19.67
C PRO A 447 -17.60 -6.05 -21.09
N GLY A 448 -17.02 -7.19 -21.45
CA GLY A 448 -16.40 -7.44 -22.77
C GLY A 448 -14.92 -7.11 -22.89
N TYR A 449 -14.31 -6.40 -21.93
CA TYR A 449 -12.85 -6.23 -21.86
C TYR A 449 -12.15 -7.31 -21.03
N SER A 450 -12.91 -8.24 -20.42
CA SER A 450 -12.35 -9.52 -20.00
C SER A 450 -12.46 -10.47 -21.19
N PRO A 451 -11.35 -10.90 -21.81
CA PRO A 451 -11.39 -11.80 -22.98
C PRO A 451 -12.03 -13.17 -22.68
N PHE A 452 -12.40 -13.42 -21.43
CA PHE A 452 -12.79 -14.72 -20.89
C PHE A 452 -14.17 -14.69 -20.21
N GLU A 453 -14.95 -13.61 -20.36
CA GLU A 453 -16.30 -13.52 -19.77
C GLU A 453 -17.26 -14.60 -20.30
N TYR A 454 -16.93 -15.22 -21.44
CA TYR A 454 -17.66 -16.34 -22.05
C TYR A 454 -17.10 -17.73 -21.72
N LEU A 455 -16.00 -17.83 -20.95
CA LEU A 455 -15.29 -19.09 -20.67
C LEU A 455 -15.41 -19.57 -19.21
N ALA A 456 -16.03 -18.79 -18.33
CA ALA A 456 -16.38 -19.15 -16.95
C ALA A 456 -17.89 -19.22 -16.80
#